data_AF-A0A494YRE4-F1
#
_entry.id   AF-A0A494YRE4-F1
#
_cell.length_a   1.000
_cell.length_b   1.000
_cell.length_c   1.000
_cell.angle_alpha   90.00
_cell.angle_beta   90.00
_cell.angle_gamma   90.00
#
_symmetry.space_group_name_H-M   'P 1'
#
loop_
_entity.id
_entity.type
_entity.pdbx_description
1 polymer ?
#
loop_
_entity_poly.entity_id
_entity_poly.type
_entity_poly.pdbx_seq_one_letter_code
_entity_poly.pdbx_strand_id
1 'polypeptide(L)'
;MTMNNDKSNIGYTLFKPTGVKHEYLSVDLQNKLVTATVSYNDRVYLTVFVNLKTDTVTVDGSIEELQGISMDKESYIKMFRREAEFFVANNISNPKKYYEQYK
;
A
#
# COMPACT_ATOMS: atom_id res chain seq x y z
N MET A 1 -52.34 8.76 25.94
CA MET A 1 -50.97 8.20 26.01
C MET A 1 -50.28 8.59 24.72
N THR A 2 -49.37 9.57 24.79
CA THR A 2 -48.68 10.13 23.63
C THR A 2 -47.38 9.35 23.43
N MET A 3 -47.22 8.67 22.29
CA MET A 3 -45.98 7.97 21.94
C MET A 3 -44.93 9.01 21.57
N ASN A 4 -44.02 9.30 22.50
CA ASN A 4 -42.83 10.09 22.24
C ASN A 4 -41.89 9.25 21.38
N ASN A 5 -41.82 9.57 20.09
CA ASN A 5 -40.93 8.93 19.14
C ASN A 5 -39.52 9.50 19.34
N ASP A 6 -38.81 8.96 20.35
CA ASP A 6 -37.43 9.29 20.65
C ASP A 6 -36.53 8.79 19.50
N LYS A 7 -36.30 9.65 18.50
CA LYS A 7 -35.40 9.36 17.38
C LYS A 7 -33.98 9.26 17.93
N SER A 8 -33.58 8.05 18.28
CA SER A 8 -32.18 7.74 18.58
C SER A 8 -31.29 8.23 17.43
N ASN A 9 -30.37 9.13 17.75
CA ASN A 9 -29.49 9.79 16.80
C ASN A 9 -28.31 8.84 16.47
N ILE A 10 -28.62 7.72 15.82
CA ILE A 10 -27.63 6.69 15.44
C ILE A 10 -26.94 7.12 14.16
N GLY A 11 -25.75 7.71 14.29
CA GLY A 11 -24.84 7.95 13.17
C GLY A 11 -24.12 6.67 12.78
N TYR A 12 -23.97 6.42 11.47
CA TYR A 12 -23.18 5.31 10.94
C TYR A 12 -22.01 5.83 10.12
N THR A 13 -20.86 5.17 10.23
CA THR A 13 -19.67 5.46 9.41
C THR A 13 -19.60 4.46 8.26
N LEU A 14 -19.47 4.95 7.03
CA LEU A 14 -19.32 4.12 5.85
C LEU A 14 -17.86 4.16 5.38
N PHE A 15 -17.20 3.01 5.39
CA PHE A 15 -15.88 2.85 4.79
C PHE A 15 -16.02 2.54 3.30
N LYS A 16 -15.38 3.36 2.46
CA LYS A 16 -15.28 3.11 1.02
C LYS A 16 -13.81 2.94 0.62
N PRO A 17 -13.46 1.93 -0.17
CA PRO A 17 -12.10 1.78 -0.67
C PRO A 17 -11.78 2.95 -1.60
N THR A 18 -10.57 3.48 -1.50
CA THR A 18 -10.09 4.58 -2.35
C THR A 18 -9.83 4.12 -3.79
N GLY A 19 -9.72 2.81 -4.03
CA GLY A 19 -9.39 2.23 -5.33
C GLY A 19 -7.89 2.24 -5.64
N VAL A 20 -7.06 2.81 -4.75
CA VAL A 20 -5.59 2.75 -4.87
C VAL A 20 -5.12 1.33 -4.56
N LYS A 21 -4.31 0.76 -5.45
CA LYS A 21 -3.73 -0.57 -5.33
C LYS A 21 -2.22 -0.46 -5.10
N HIS A 22 -1.69 -1.37 -4.30
CA HIS A 22 -0.25 -1.52 -4.04
C HIS A 22 0.15 -2.92 -4.48
N GLU A 23 1.17 -3.00 -5.34
CA GLU A 23 1.61 -4.28 -5.89
C GLU A 23 3.13 -4.42 -5.81
N TYR A 24 3.59 -5.62 -5.51
CA TYR A 24 5.01 -6.00 -5.56
C TYR A 24 5.27 -6.73 -6.86
N LEU A 25 5.96 -6.05 -7.78
CA LEU A 25 6.30 -6.61 -9.09
C LEU A 25 7.40 -7.66 -8.99
N SER A 26 8.42 -7.39 -8.18
CA SER A 26 9.56 -8.30 -7.99
C SER A 26 10.19 -8.13 -6.61
N VAL A 27 10.59 -9.26 -6.03
CA VAL A 27 11.44 -9.32 -4.83
C VAL A 27 12.67 -10.17 -5.16
N ASP A 28 13.81 -9.51 -5.35
CA ASP A 28 15.09 -10.16 -5.54
C ASP A 28 15.78 -10.32 -4.18
N LEU A 29 15.76 -11.55 -3.65
CA LEU A 29 16.39 -11.89 -2.37
C LEU A 29 17.93 -11.86 -2.44
N GLN A 30 18.53 -12.12 -3.61
CA GLN A 30 19.99 -12.11 -3.76
C GLN A 30 20.54 -10.68 -3.79
N ASN A 31 19.85 -9.80 -4.51
CA ASN A 31 20.20 -8.38 -4.59
C ASN A 31 19.56 -7.54 -3.50
N LYS A 32 18.66 -8.11 -2.70
CA LYS A 32 17.83 -7.43 -1.70
C LYS A 32 17.16 -6.18 -2.29
N LEU A 33 16.64 -6.35 -3.51
CA LEU A 33 15.98 -5.32 -4.29
C LEU A 33 14.51 -5.65 -4.41
N VAL A 34 13.66 -4.71 -4.03
CA VAL A 34 12.20 -4.84 -4.12
C VAL A 34 11.66 -3.73 -5.01
N THR A 35 10.80 -4.12 -5.96
CA THR A 35 10.10 -3.20 -6.85
C THR A 35 8.61 -3.25 -6.53
N ALA A 36 8.07 -2.11 -6.13
CA ALA A 36 6.67 -1.94 -5.79
C ALA A 36 6.04 -0.82 -6.63
N THR A 37 4.74 -0.92 -6.89
CA THR A 37 3.98 0.08 -7.64
C THR A 37 2.73 0.52 -6.89
N VAL A 38 2.40 1.80 -7.02
CA VAL A 38 1.12 2.37 -6.63
C VAL A 38 0.32 2.65 -7.91
N SER A 39 -0.85 2.03 -8.02
CA SER A 39 -1.73 2.18 -9.17
C SER A 39 -3.13 2.63 -8.76
N TYR A 40 -3.78 3.38 -9.64
CA TYR A 40 -5.15 3.86 -9.48
C TYR A 40 -5.84 3.87 -10.85
N ASN A 41 -7.09 3.40 -10.93
CA ASN A 41 -7.81 3.22 -12.21
C ASN A 41 -6.95 2.53 -13.30
N ASP A 42 -6.22 1.49 -12.90
CA ASP A 42 -5.34 0.67 -13.74
C ASP A 42 -4.17 1.45 -14.41
N ARG A 43 -3.84 2.63 -13.89
CA ARG A 43 -2.63 3.39 -14.23
C ARG A 43 -1.63 3.36 -13.09
N VAL A 44 -0.36 3.17 -13.38
CA VAL A 44 0.74 3.25 -12.40
C VAL A 44 1.16 4.72 -12.26
N TYR A 45 1.09 5.23 -11.04
CA TYR A 45 1.47 6.61 -10.71
C TYR A 45 2.85 6.68 -10.05
N LEU A 46 3.19 5.65 -9.27
CA LEU A 46 4.44 5.59 -8.53
C LEU A 46 5.06 4.21 -8.68
N THR A 47 6.34 4.16 -8.99
CA THR A 47 7.18 2.96 -8.88
C THR A 47 8.28 3.22 -7.86
N VAL A 48 8.38 2.35 -6.86
CA VAL A 48 9.34 2.45 -5.77
C VAL A 48 10.31 1.28 -5.85
N PHE A 49 11.60 1.60 -5.95
CA PHE A 49 12.69 0.66 -5.92
C PHE A 49 13.39 0.77 -4.57
N VAL A 50 13.27 -0.28 -3.75
CA VAL A 50 13.91 -0.35 -2.44
C VAL A 50 15.11 -1.27 -2.54
N ASN A 51 16.31 -0.71 -2.41
CA ASN A 51 17.56 -1.46 -2.35
C ASN A 51 18.07 -1.52 -0.91
N LEU A 52 17.90 -2.67 -0.26
CA LEU A 52 18.32 -2.88 1.12
C LEU A 52 19.82 -3.18 1.26
N LYS A 53 20.55 -3.46 0.17
CA LYS A 53 22.03 -3.59 0.23
C LYS A 53 22.69 -2.23 0.41
N THR A 54 22.21 -1.23 -0.31
CA THR A 54 22.78 0.14 -0.30
C THR A 54 22.01 1.09 0.62
N ASP A 55 20.93 0.62 1.25
CA ASP A 55 19.99 1.42 2.03
C ASP A 55 19.41 2.61 1.24
N THR A 56 19.18 2.42 -0.07
CA THR A 56 18.67 3.46 -0.95
C THR A 56 17.26 3.14 -1.42
N VAL A 57 16.44 4.20 -1.51
CA VAL A 57 15.13 4.14 -2.16
C VAL A 57 15.13 5.09 -3.34
N THR A 58 14.82 4.55 -4.51
CA THR A 58 14.61 5.34 -5.73
C THR A 58 13.14 5.29 -6.09
N VAL A 59 12.60 6.42 -6.50
CA VAL A 59 11.18 6.54 -6.84
C VAL A 59 11.07 7.14 -8.23
N ASP A 60 10.26 6.49 -9.06
CA ASP A 60 9.90 6.94 -10.38
C ASP A 60 8.40 7.28 -10.42
N GLY A 61 8.04 8.40 -11.03
CA GLY A 61 6.66 8.92 -11.05
C GLY A 61 6.29 9.87 -9.91
N SER A 62 5.01 10.23 -9.86
CA SER A 62 4.43 11.19 -8.91
C SER A 62 3.03 10.75 -8.48
N ILE A 63 2.67 11.08 -7.25
CA ILE A 63 1.34 10.83 -6.66
C ILE A 63 0.53 12.13 -6.49
N GLU A 64 0.97 13.24 -7.08
CA GLU A 64 0.26 14.52 -6.99
C GLU A 64 -1.18 14.42 -7.49
N GLU A 65 -1.42 13.63 -8.54
CA GLU A 65 -2.76 13.36 -9.07
C GLU A 65 -3.65 12.53 -8.13
N LEU A 66 -3.07 11.94 -7.07
CA LEU A 66 -3.76 11.15 -6.05
C LEU A 66 -3.94 11.92 -4.73
N GLN A 67 -3.64 13.22 -4.70
CA GLN A 67 -3.77 14.05 -3.51
C GLN A 67 -5.21 14.01 -2.96
N GLY A 68 -5.34 13.68 -1.67
CA GLY A 68 -6.64 13.58 -0.98
C GLY A 68 -7.32 12.21 -1.06
N ILE A 69 -6.82 11.28 -1.90
CA ILE A 69 -7.28 9.89 -1.95
C ILE A 69 -6.18 8.87 -1.63
N SER A 70 -4.91 9.26 -1.69
CA SER A 70 -3.76 8.44 -1.33
C SER A 70 -2.97 9.03 -0.16
N MET A 71 -2.05 8.21 0.36
CA MET A 71 -1.01 8.68 1.28
C MET A 71 -0.02 9.57 0.53
N ASP A 72 0.77 10.34 1.28
CA ASP A 72 1.89 11.09 0.72
C ASP A 72 3.06 10.18 0.30
N LYS A 73 3.99 10.76 -0.45
CA LYS A 73 5.11 10.02 -1.06
C LYS A 73 6.05 9.45 -0.01
N GLU A 74 6.34 10.19 1.06
CA GLU A 74 7.24 9.76 2.13
C GLU A 74 6.64 8.59 2.90
N SER A 75 5.33 8.64 3.15
CA SER A 75 4.57 7.54 3.73
C SER A 75 4.63 6.28 2.89
N TYR A 76 4.50 6.38 1.55
CA TYR A 76 4.67 5.24 0.65
C TYR A 76 6.09 4.66 0.71
N ILE A 77 7.11 5.52 0.64
CA ILE A 77 8.51 5.11 0.74
C ILE A 77 8.76 4.33 2.04
N LYS A 78 8.24 4.83 3.16
CA LYS A 78 8.39 4.20 4.48
C LYS A 78 7.66 2.86 4.57
N MET A 79 6.45 2.78 4.00
CA MET A 79 5.67 1.55 3.93
C MET A 79 6.42 0.48 3.12
N PHE A 80 6.79 0.80 1.88
CA PHE A 80 7.48 -0.15 1.00
C PHE A 80 8.85 -0.56 1.53
N ARG A 81 9.58 0.33 2.22
CA ARG A 81 10.84 -0.05 2.88
C ARG A 81 10.62 -1.12 3.94
N ARG A 82 9.65 -0.92 4.84
CA ARG A 82 9.34 -1.89 5.91
C ARG A 82 8.89 -3.23 5.35
N GLU A 83 8.06 -3.22 4.31
CA GLU A 83 7.60 -4.46 3.68
C GLU A 83 8.74 -5.16 2.92
N ALA A 84 9.62 -4.42 2.26
CA ALA A 84 10.82 -5.00 1.66
C ALA A 84 11.72 -5.67 2.71
N GLU A 85 11.95 -5.01 3.86
CA GLU A 85 12.71 -5.57 4.97
C GLU A 85 12.06 -6.88 5.47
N PHE A 86 10.73 -6.89 5.62
CA PHE A 86 9.98 -8.08 6.00
C PHE A 86 10.14 -9.21 4.99
N PHE A 87 10.00 -8.94 3.69
CA PHE A 87 10.12 -9.97 2.65
C PHE A 87 11.52 -10.57 2.62
N VAL A 88 12.56 -9.74 2.69
CA VAL A 88 13.94 -10.24 2.70
C VAL A 88 14.25 -11.01 3.98
N ALA A 89 13.81 -10.54 5.14
CA ALA A 89 14.02 -11.23 6.42
C ALA A 89 13.35 -12.61 6.47
N ASN A 90 12.19 -12.76 5.82
CA ASN A 90 11.42 -14.00 5.80
C ASN A 90 11.66 -14.85 4.53
N ASN A 91 12.62 -14.49 3.67
CA ASN A 91 12.90 -15.16 2.40
C ASN A 91 11.67 -15.28 1.47
N ILE A 92 10.82 -14.26 1.45
CA ILE A 92 9.61 -14.20 0.64
C ILE A 92 9.96 -13.58 -0.72
N SER A 93 10.10 -14.41 -1.75
CA SER A 93 10.35 -13.94 -3.13
C SER A 93 9.07 -13.61 -3.91
N ASN A 94 7.90 -14.06 -3.45
CA ASN A 94 6.62 -13.81 -4.07
C ASN A 94 5.58 -13.35 -3.03
N PRO A 95 5.47 -12.03 -2.79
CA PRO A 95 4.53 -11.48 -1.83
C PRO A 95 3.07 -11.84 -2.12
N LYS A 96 2.65 -11.87 -3.40
CA LYS A 96 1.26 -12.22 -3.76
C LYS A 96 0.90 -13.62 -3.26
N LYS A 97 1.74 -14.61 -3.57
CA LYS A 97 1.54 -15.99 -3.13
C LYS A 97 1.57 -16.12 -1.61
N TYR A 98 2.42 -15.36 -0.93
CA TYR A 98 2.50 -15.35 0.53
C TYR A 98 1.19 -14.88 1.19
N TYR A 99 0.53 -13.84 0.67
CA TYR A 99 -0.72 -13.36 1.25
C TYR A 99 -1.94 -14.21 0.87
N GLU A 100 -1.91 -14.89 -0.28
CA GLU A 100 -2.98 -15.80 -0.70
C GLU A 100 -3.17 -16.99 0.25
N GLN A 101 -2.12 -17.42 0.97
CA GLN A 101 -2.23 -18.53 1.92
C GLN A 101 -3.00 -18.19 3.21
N TYR A 102 -3.32 -16.90 3.43
CA TYR A 102 -4.06 -16.41 4.59
C TYR A 102 -5.44 -15.82 4.24
N LYS A 103 -5.88 -15.99 2.99
CA LYS A 103 -7.25 -15.70 2.56
C LYS A 103 -8.15 -16.91 2.73
#